data_AF-A0AAD1MSS4-F1
#
_entry.id   AF-A0AAD1MSS4-F1
#
_cell.length_a   1.000
_cell.length_b   1.000
_cell.length_c   1.000
_cell.angle_alpha   90.00
_cell.angle_beta   90.00
_cell.angle_gamma   90.00
#
_symmetry.space_group_name_H-M   'P 1'
#
loop_
_entity.id
_entity.type
_entity.pdbx_description
1 polymer ?
#
loop_
_entity_poly.entity_id
_entity_poly.type
_entity_poly.pdbx_seq_one_letter_code
_entity_poly.pdbx_strand_id
1 'polypeptide(L)'
;MESAAKRYMRREVHDPTTREQLIPRYSLGCKRPSFHNSYLATYNRSNVSLETSGITHIDHASVHTRDGKAHPIDVLILATGFKVMESGNMPTYVLKGRGGLEQATWWDEHRLQAFEGVSVPGFPNHFNIFGPYGYNGSSYFTLIEAQSRHIVRCLRRARALGANCVEVKKEANDRYFAEVLRRRHRQVFWQPSCSNANSYYFDRHGDVPLRPSTTLETYWRSRTFRLSDYRFENRPEEVCPR
;
A
#
# COMPACT_ATOMS: atom_id res chain seq x y z
N MET A 1 -1.24 -17.31 -19.61
CA MET A 1 -2.25 -16.52 -18.87
C MET A 1 -2.86 -15.42 -19.73
N GLU A 2 -2.08 -14.59 -20.41
CA GLU A 2 -2.61 -13.48 -21.23
C GLU A 2 -3.55 -13.94 -22.36
N SER A 3 -3.22 -15.03 -23.07
CA SER A 3 -4.08 -15.60 -24.10
C SER A 3 -5.44 -16.09 -23.58
N ALA A 4 -5.48 -16.60 -22.34
CA ALA A 4 -6.72 -16.99 -21.68
C ALA A 4 -7.54 -15.76 -21.28
N ALA A 5 -6.91 -14.71 -20.76
CA ALA A 5 -7.57 -13.44 -20.45
C ALA A 5 -8.17 -12.80 -21.72
N LYS A 6 -7.41 -12.72 -22.82
CA LYS A 6 -7.91 -12.21 -24.10
C LYS A 6 -9.06 -13.03 -24.67
N ARG A 7 -9.04 -14.36 -24.49
CA ARG A 7 -10.14 -15.25 -24.89
C ARG A 7 -11.40 -15.01 -24.04
N TYR A 8 -11.22 -14.86 -22.72
CA TYR A 8 -12.30 -14.50 -21.81
C TYR A 8 -12.91 -13.14 -22.20
N MET A 9 -12.09 -12.11 -22.43
CA MET A 9 -12.54 -10.80 -22.91
C MET A 9 -13.38 -10.89 -24.20
N ARG A 10 -12.99 -11.72 -25.17
CA ARG A 10 -13.77 -11.92 -26.40
C ARG A 10 -15.12 -12.58 -26.17
N ARG A 11 -15.21 -13.45 -25.16
CA ARG A 11 -16.47 -14.12 -24.79
C ARG A 11 -17.40 -13.18 -24.03
N GLU A 12 -16.85 -12.38 -23.13
CA GLU A 12 -17.64 -11.52 -22.26
C GLU A 12 -18.02 -10.18 -22.92
N VAL A 13 -17.24 -9.66 -23.88
CA VAL A 13 -17.49 -8.37 -24.55
C VAL A 13 -17.56 -8.58 -26.06
N HIS A 14 -18.78 -8.42 -26.61
CA HIS A 14 -19.07 -8.70 -28.01
C HIS A 14 -18.51 -7.63 -28.95
N ASP A 15 -18.66 -6.35 -28.60
CA ASP A 15 -18.16 -5.22 -29.39
C ASP A 15 -16.62 -5.17 -29.40
N PRO A 16 -15.96 -5.30 -30.57
CA PRO A 16 -14.50 -5.28 -30.65
C PRO A 16 -13.87 -3.96 -30.17
N THR A 17 -14.52 -2.82 -30.40
CA THR A 17 -13.99 -1.49 -30.04
C THR A 17 -13.95 -1.32 -28.53
N THR A 18 -15.07 -1.57 -27.85
CA THR A 18 -15.16 -1.55 -26.38
C THR A 18 -14.18 -2.53 -25.75
N ARG A 19 -14.06 -3.73 -26.34
CA ARG A 19 -13.12 -4.74 -25.85
C ARG A 19 -11.67 -4.27 -25.91
N GLU A 20 -11.26 -3.62 -26.99
CA GLU A 20 -9.90 -3.08 -27.12
C GLU A 20 -9.62 -2.00 -26.08
N GLN A 21 -10.58 -1.10 -25.84
CA GLN A 21 -10.48 -0.04 -24.83
C GLN A 21 -10.40 -0.58 -23.40
N LEU A 22 -11.04 -1.72 -23.10
CA LEU A 22 -10.98 -2.37 -21.78
C LEU A 22 -9.65 -3.11 -21.51
N ILE A 23 -8.83 -3.37 -22.54
CA ILE A 23 -7.58 -4.10 -22.36
C ILE A 23 -6.49 -3.12 -21.87
N PRO A 24 -5.94 -3.32 -20.66
CA PRO A 24 -4.89 -2.44 -20.15
C PRO A 24 -3.59 -2.58 -20.94
N ARG A 25 -2.83 -1.48 -21.02
CA ARG A 25 -1.50 -1.43 -21.66
C ARG A 25 -0.34 -1.73 -20.69
N TYR A 26 -0.62 -2.51 -19.65
CA TYR A 26 0.36 -2.97 -18.67
C TYR A 26 0.17 -4.48 -18.38
N SER A 27 1.22 -5.14 -17.91
CA SER A 27 1.17 -6.59 -17.65
C SER A 27 0.35 -6.97 -16.42
N LEU A 28 -0.13 -8.21 -16.39
CA LEU A 28 -0.82 -8.78 -15.24
C LEU A 28 0.06 -8.68 -13.98
N GLY A 29 -0.52 -8.20 -12.87
CA GLY A 29 0.16 -8.03 -11.58
C GLY A 29 0.78 -6.65 -11.35
N CYS A 30 0.90 -5.80 -12.38
CA CYS A 30 1.34 -4.40 -12.20
C CYS A 30 0.34 -3.53 -11.41
N LYS A 31 -0.91 -4.01 -11.26
CA LYS A 31 -1.90 -3.57 -10.28
C LYS A 31 -2.49 -4.79 -9.59
N ARG A 32 -3.10 -4.58 -8.41
CA ARG A 32 -3.90 -5.61 -7.75
C ARG A 32 -5.07 -6.01 -8.65
N PRO A 33 -5.23 -7.29 -9.02
CA PRO A 33 -6.37 -7.72 -9.83
C PRO A 33 -7.69 -7.52 -9.08
N SER A 34 -8.71 -7.06 -9.82
CA SER A 34 -10.10 -7.01 -9.35
C SER A 34 -10.88 -8.18 -9.93
N PHE A 35 -11.83 -8.70 -9.16
CA PHE A 35 -12.66 -9.83 -9.57
C PHE A 35 -14.12 -9.42 -9.57
N HIS A 36 -14.83 -9.81 -10.62
CA HIS A 36 -16.27 -9.61 -10.72
C HIS A 36 -16.87 -10.64 -11.66
N ASN A 37 -18.08 -11.09 -11.38
CA ASN A 37 -18.73 -12.14 -12.15
C ASN A 37 -19.34 -11.64 -13.47
N SER A 38 -19.81 -10.38 -13.51
CA SER A 38 -20.59 -9.83 -14.64
C SER A 38 -20.10 -8.47 -15.17
N TYR A 39 -18.92 -8.02 -14.78
CA TYR A 39 -18.48 -6.63 -15.06
C TYR A 39 -18.28 -6.42 -16.56
N LEU A 40 -17.58 -7.35 -17.20
CA LEU A 40 -17.32 -7.29 -18.63
C LEU A 40 -18.61 -7.45 -19.44
N ALA A 41 -19.46 -8.42 -19.09
CA ALA A 41 -20.73 -8.66 -19.77
C ALA A 41 -21.71 -7.48 -19.68
N THR A 42 -21.54 -6.58 -18.69
CA THR A 42 -22.36 -5.38 -18.54
C THR A 42 -22.26 -4.45 -19.74
N TYR A 43 -21.13 -4.43 -20.45
CA TYR A 43 -20.92 -3.60 -21.65
C TYR A 43 -21.67 -4.10 -22.90
N ASN A 44 -22.32 -5.27 -22.86
CA ASN A 44 -23.16 -5.73 -23.96
C ASN A 44 -24.60 -5.18 -23.89
N ARG A 45 -24.95 -4.45 -22.83
CA ARG A 45 -26.29 -3.86 -22.66
C ARG A 45 -26.40 -2.57 -23.47
N SER A 46 -27.56 -2.34 -24.08
CA SER A 46 -27.82 -1.11 -24.86
C SER A 46 -27.78 0.18 -24.05
N ASN A 47 -27.91 0.08 -22.71
CA ASN A 47 -27.93 1.23 -21.80
C ASN A 47 -26.59 1.46 -21.08
N VAL A 48 -25.50 0.88 -21.57
CA VAL A 48 -24.16 1.03 -20.99
C VAL A 48 -23.19 1.47 -22.08
N SER A 49 -22.40 2.50 -21.78
CA SER A 49 -21.32 2.99 -22.64
C SER A 49 -20.00 3.02 -21.88
N LEU A 50 -18.91 2.87 -22.61
CA LEU A 50 -17.55 3.07 -22.11
C LEU A 50 -17.02 4.38 -22.68
N GLU A 51 -16.51 5.25 -21.80
CA GLU A 51 -15.90 6.53 -22.18
C GLU A 51 -14.45 6.59 -21.68
N THR A 52 -13.50 6.80 -22.59
CA THR A 52 -12.05 6.77 -22.31
C THR A 52 -11.29 8.02 -22.72
N SER A 53 -11.95 9.05 -23.25
CA SER A 53 -11.34 10.26 -23.81
C SER A 53 -10.73 11.18 -22.73
N GLY A 54 -11.07 10.95 -21.46
CA GLY A 54 -10.64 11.75 -20.32
C GLY A 54 -11.55 12.97 -20.10
N ILE A 55 -11.71 13.32 -18.83
CA ILE A 55 -12.59 14.40 -18.37
C ILE A 55 -11.84 15.75 -18.44
N THR A 56 -12.51 16.81 -18.88
CA THR A 56 -12.01 18.19 -18.81
C THR A 56 -12.58 18.94 -17.61
N HIS A 57 -13.91 18.90 -17.44
CA HIS A 57 -14.62 19.50 -16.32
C HIS A 57 -15.99 18.83 -16.13
N ILE A 58 -16.63 19.13 -15.01
CA ILE A 58 -17.98 18.68 -14.66
C ILE A 58 -18.76 19.95 -14.32
N ASP A 59 -19.97 20.08 -14.86
CA ASP A 59 -20.89 21.15 -14.49
C ASP A 59 -22.13 20.59 -13.76
N HIS A 60 -23.14 21.42 -13.56
CA HIS A 60 -24.34 21.05 -12.82
C HIS A 60 -25.19 19.93 -13.47
N ALA A 61 -24.97 19.62 -14.76
CA ALA A 61 -25.81 18.69 -15.52
C ALA A 61 -25.02 17.67 -16.34
N SER A 62 -23.71 17.84 -16.53
CA SER A 62 -22.93 17.05 -17.48
C SER A 62 -21.47 16.83 -17.08
N VAL A 63 -20.92 15.72 -17.57
CA VAL A 63 -19.47 15.46 -17.61
C VAL A 63 -18.95 15.79 -19.01
N HIS A 64 -17.94 16.64 -19.10
CA HIS A 64 -17.35 17.06 -20.37
C HIS A 64 -16.04 16.33 -20.63
N THR A 65 -15.85 15.81 -21.83
CA THR A 65 -14.69 15.02 -22.23
C THR A 65 -13.80 15.75 -23.22
N ARG A 66 -12.54 15.29 -23.35
CA ARG A 66 -11.53 15.95 -24.20
C ARG A 66 -11.82 15.88 -25.70
N ASP A 67 -12.69 14.98 -26.13
CA ASP A 67 -13.16 14.88 -27.51
C ASP A 67 -14.30 15.88 -27.83
N GLY A 68 -14.61 16.78 -26.89
CA GLY A 68 -15.60 17.86 -27.07
C GLY A 68 -17.04 17.43 -26.81
N LYS A 69 -17.28 16.22 -26.29
CA LYS A 69 -18.62 15.74 -25.94
C LYS A 69 -19.02 16.16 -24.53
N ALA A 70 -20.32 16.37 -24.36
CA ALA A 70 -20.98 16.49 -23.07
C ALA A 70 -21.83 15.24 -22.83
N HIS A 71 -21.71 14.66 -21.64
CA HIS A 71 -22.49 13.51 -21.19
C HIS A 71 -23.45 13.96 -20.09
N PRO A 72 -24.74 14.16 -20.41
CA PRO A 72 -25.76 14.50 -19.42
C PRO A 72 -25.88 13.41 -18.37
N ILE A 73 -25.96 13.81 -17.10
CA ILE A 73 -26.09 12.88 -15.97
C ILE A 73 -27.04 13.43 -14.92
N ASP A 74 -27.82 12.53 -14.32
CA ASP A 74 -28.61 12.83 -13.12
C ASP A 74 -27.83 12.49 -11.83
N VAL A 75 -26.90 11.52 -11.91
CA VAL A 75 -26.14 11.00 -10.77
C VAL A 75 -24.67 10.79 -11.16
N LEU A 76 -23.76 11.27 -10.31
CA LEU A 76 -22.32 11.02 -10.42
C LEU A 76 -21.83 10.13 -9.27
N ILE A 77 -21.25 8.98 -9.60
CA ILE A 77 -20.62 8.06 -8.63
C ILE A 77 -19.10 8.18 -8.74
N LEU A 78 -18.44 8.64 -7.66
CA LEU A 78 -16.98 8.81 -7.62
C LEU A 78 -16.29 7.52 -7.16
N ALA A 79 -15.94 6.66 -8.13
CA ALA A 79 -15.13 5.44 -7.90
C ALA A 79 -13.62 5.69 -8.14
N THR A 80 -13.06 6.74 -7.54
CA THR A 80 -11.73 7.29 -7.87
C THR A 80 -10.54 6.63 -7.14
N GLY A 81 -10.78 5.65 -6.26
CA GLY A 81 -9.74 4.90 -5.56
C GLY A 81 -9.31 5.53 -4.24
N PHE A 82 -8.04 5.29 -3.85
CA PHE A 82 -7.50 5.67 -2.53
C PHE A 82 -6.08 6.23 -2.64
N LYS A 83 -5.76 7.14 -1.70
CA LYS A 83 -4.41 7.68 -1.51
C LYS A 83 -3.63 6.80 -0.54
N VAL A 84 -2.85 5.86 -1.07
CA VAL A 84 -2.18 4.83 -0.25
C VAL A 84 -0.75 5.22 0.12
N MET A 85 0.02 5.77 -0.82
CA MET A 85 1.45 6.09 -0.64
C MET A 85 1.75 7.60 -0.69
N GLU A 86 0.71 8.43 -0.69
CA GLU A 86 0.86 9.90 -0.61
C GLU A 86 1.27 10.30 0.82
N SER A 87 2.16 11.30 0.91
CA SER A 87 2.59 11.86 2.19
C SER A 87 1.39 12.28 3.05
N GLY A 88 1.47 12.03 4.36
CA GLY A 88 0.41 12.33 5.33
C GLY A 88 -0.80 11.39 5.32
N ASN A 89 -0.84 10.34 4.48
CA ASN A 89 -1.92 9.33 4.53
C ASN A 89 -1.60 8.11 5.39
N MET A 90 -0.37 8.00 5.90
CA MET A 90 0.05 6.97 6.83
C MET A 90 0.87 7.63 7.95
N PRO A 91 0.35 7.70 9.20
CA PRO A 91 -1.07 7.65 9.56
C PRO A 91 -1.83 8.90 9.07
N THR A 92 -3.17 8.88 9.14
CA THR A 92 -4.04 10.01 8.72
C THR A 92 -4.10 11.16 9.74
N TYR A 93 -3.15 11.21 10.67
CA TYR A 93 -3.03 12.23 11.71
C TYR A 93 -1.56 12.61 11.85
N VAL A 94 -1.30 13.82 12.34
CA VAL A 94 0.06 14.29 12.59
C VAL A 94 0.67 13.47 13.72
N LEU A 95 1.69 12.68 13.40
CA LEU A 95 2.44 11.88 14.36
C LEU A 95 3.83 12.50 14.56
N LYS A 96 4.09 12.97 15.78
CA LYS A 96 5.38 13.53 16.18
C LYS A 96 6.11 12.56 17.11
N GLY A 97 7.38 12.33 16.81
CA GLY A 97 8.30 11.55 17.60
C GLY A 97 9.21 12.44 18.46
N ARG A 98 10.39 11.92 18.78
CA ARG A 98 11.41 12.62 19.58
C ARG A 98 11.80 13.95 18.92
N GLY A 99 11.97 14.98 19.75
CA GLY A 99 12.38 16.31 19.27
C GLY A 99 11.35 16.99 18.36
N GLY A 100 10.10 16.54 18.36
CA GLY A 100 9.05 17.09 17.49
C GLY A 100 9.11 16.61 16.04
N LEU A 101 9.95 15.62 15.72
CA LEU A 101 10.10 15.07 14.38
C LEU A 101 8.77 14.49 13.88
N GLU A 102 8.25 15.02 12.78
CA GLU A 102 7.04 14.51 12.14
C GLU A 102 7.34 13.29 11.27
N GLN A 103 6.56 12.22 11.42
CA GLN A 103 6.78 10.96 10.69
C GLN A 103 6.65 11.11 9.17
N ALA A 104 5.65 11.87 8.71
CA ALA A 104 5.43 12.09 7.29
C ALA A 104 6.63 12.79 6.64
N THR A 105 7.12 13.87 7.26
CA THR A 105 8.35 14.57 6.83
C THR A 105 9.55 13.63 6.83
N TRP A 106 9.72 12.84 7.89
CA TRP A 106 10.83 11.89 7.97
C TRP A 106 10.80 10.86 6.85
N TRP A 107 9.63 10.30 6.52
CA TRP A 107 9.48 9.38 5.39
C TRP A 107 9.63 10.04 4.02
N ASP A 108 9.23 11.30 3.85
CA ASP A 108 9.47 12.06 2.63
C ASP A 108 10.97 12.29 2.38
N GLU A 109 11.76 12.47 3.44
CA GLU A 109 13.21 12.69 3.34
C GLU A 109 14.01 11.37 3.25
N HIS A 110 13.56 10.33 3.96
CA HIS A 110 14.32 9.09 4.17
C HIS A 110 13.70 7.86 3.49
N ARG A 111 12.66 8.06 2.67
CA ARG A 111 11.80 7.02 2.07
C ARG A 111 10.94 6.31 3.11
N LEU A 112 9.81 5.76 2.65
CA LEU A 112 8.90 4.96 3.47
C LEU A 112 9.61 3.73 4.03
N GLN A 113 9.76 3.65 5.35
CA GLN A 113 10.43 2.54 6.02
C GLN A 113 9.92 2.31 7.45
N ALA A 114 9.78 1.04 7.82
CA ALA A 114 9.49 0.61 9.18
C ALA A 114 10.09 -0.77 9.42
N PHE A 115 10.76 -0.97 10.56
CA PHE A 115 11.32 -2.25 10.95
C PHE A 115 10.21 -3.31 11.01
N GLU A 116 10.36 -4.36 10.20
CA GLU A 116 9.38 -5.45 10.06
C GLU A 116 7.97 -4.96 9.65
N GLY A 117 7.85 -3.71 9.16
CA GLY A 117 6.58 -3.05 8.87
C GLY A 117 5.81 -2.55 10.10
N VAL A 118 6.46 -2.50 11.26
CA VAL A 118 5.84 -2.23 12.56
C VAL A 118 6.38 -0.95 13.20
N SER A 119 7.68 -0.87 13.49
CA SER A 119 8.24 0.22 14.28
C SER A 119 9.12 1.15 13.46
N VAL A 120 9.10 2.44 13.79
CA VAL A 120 9.92 3.47 13.14
C VAL A 120 10.88 4.07 14.18
N PRO A 121 12.20 4.17 13.91
CA PRO A 121 13.13 4.83 14.82
C PRO A 121 12.72 6.29 15.07
N GLY A 122 12.87 6.79 16.30
CA GLY A 122 12.47 8.15 16.67
C GLY A 122 11.02 8.26 17.15
N PHE A 123 10.21 7.20 17.04
CA PHE A 123 8.80 7.17 17.44
C PHE A 123 8.57 6.12 18.55
N PRO A 124 8.97 6.39 19.80
CA PRO A 124 8.80 5.45 20.91
C PRO A 124 7.33 5.16 21.18
N ASN A 125 7.03 3.94 21.65
CA ASN A 125 5.70 3.44 21.98
C ASN A 125 4.67 3.46 20.81
N HIS A 126 5.08 3.86 19.61
CA HIS A 126 4.26 3.80 18.42
C HIS A 126 4.54 2.52 17.62
N PHE A 127 3.46 1.81 17.27
CA PHE A 127 3.52 0.61 16.45
C PHE A 127 2.51 0.71 15.32
N ASN A 128 2.97 0.49 14.08
CA ASN A 128 2.11 0.39 12.92
C ASN A 128 1.56 -1.03 12.78
N ILE A 129 0.29 -1.11 12.38
CA ILE A 129 -0.24 -2.25 11.64
C ILE A 129 -0.35 -1.75 10.20
N PHE A 130 0.31 -2.44 9.27
CA PHE A 130 0.54 -2.02 7.89
C PHE A 130 1.33 -0.72 7.71
N GLY A 131 2.42 -0.55 8.47
CA GLY A 131 3.45 0.42 8.10
C GLY A 131 4.17 0.03 6.79
N PRO A 132 5.06 0.89 6.26
CA PRO A 132 5.90 0.58 5.11
C PRO A 132 6.59 -0.77 5.22
N TYR A 133 6.55 -1.58 4.16
CA TYR A 133 7.03 -2.97 4.16
C TYR A 133 6.33 -3.90 5.15
N GLY A 134 5.10 -3.59 5.55
CA GLY A 134 4.21 -4.45 6.34
C GLY A 134 3.30 -5.36 5.51
N TYR A 135 3.01 -4.99 4.26
CA TYR A 135 2.18 -5.79 3.34
C TYR A 135 3.02 -6.56 2.33
N ASN A 136 2.77 -7.86 2.14
CA ASN A 136 3.51 -8.71 1.19
C ASN A 136 2.64 -9.29 0.05
N GLY A 137 1.42 -8.79 -0.15
CA GLY A 137 0.49 -9.31 -1.15
C GLY A 137 -0.47 -10.40 -0.66
N SER A 138 -0.32 -10.87 0.58
CA SER A 138 -1.14 -11.93 1.16
C SER A 138 -2.43 -11.43 1.82
N SER A 139 -3.17 -12.34 2.46
CA SER A 139 -4.35 -12.04 3.27
C SER A 139 -4.06 -10.94 4.29
N TYR A 140 -4.92 -9.94 4.30
CA TYR A 140 -4.80 -8.79 5.20
C TYR A 140 -4.84 -9.25 6.67
N PHE A 141 -5.77 -10.14 7.02
CA PHE A 141 -5.91 -10.69 8.38
C PHE A 141 -4.65 -11.43 8.86
N THR A 142 -4.05 -12.25 8.00
CA THR A 142 -2.82 -12.99 8.34
C THR A 142 -1.66 -12.04 8.67
N LEU A 143 -1.58 -10.91 7.97
CA LEU A 143 -0.53 -9.92 8.20
C LEU A 143 -0.81 -9.05 9.44
N ILE A 144 -2.08 -8.74 9.73
CA ILE A 144 -2.50 -8.13 11.01
C ILE A 144 -2.07 -9.03 12.17
N GLU A 145 -2.33 -10.33 12.09
CA GLU A 145 -1.91 -11.27 13.14
C GLU A 145 -0.39 -11.33 13.31
N ALA A 146 0.36 -11.30 12.20
CA ALA A 146 1.82 -11.27 12.26
C ALA A 146 2.32 -9.99 12.95
N GLN A 147 1.83 -8.82 12.55
CA GLN A 147 2.23 -7.54 13.14
C GLN A 147 1.76 -7.41 14.60
N SER A 148 0.54 -7.84 14.91
CA SER A 148 0.01 -7.88 16.29
C SER A 148 0.87 -8.77 17.19
N ARG A 149 1.30 -9.94 16.68
CA ARG A 149 2.22 -10.82 17.42
C ARG A 149 3.56 -10.16 17.67
N HIS A 150 4.08 -9.43 16.68
CA HIS A 150 5.32 -8.66 16.85
C HIS A 150 5.19 -7.64 17.98
N ILE A 151 4.12 -6.84 17.95
CA ILE A 151 3.81 -5.82 18.95
C ILE A 151 3.68 -6.45 20.35
N VAL A 152 2.89 -7.53 20.46
CA VAL A 152 2.69 -8.24 21.75
C VAL A 152 4.00 -8.78 22.33
N ARG A 153 4.94 -9.26 21.50
CA ARG A 153 6.28 -9.68 21.98
C ARG A 153 7.05 -8.50 22.58
N CYS A 154 7.00 -7.33 21.95
CA CYS A 154 7.62 -6.11 22.49
C CYS A 154 6.96 -5.69 23.81
N LEU A 155 5.63 -5.61 23.86
CA LEU A 155 4.89 -5.21 25.06
C LEU A 155 5.10 -6.17 26.23
N ARG A 156 5.13 -7.48 25.98
CA ARG A 156 5.44 -8.49 27.01
C ARG A 156 6.85 -8.31 27.55
N ARG A 157 7.84 -8.03 26.68
CA ARG A 157 9.21 -7.78 27.11
C ARG A 157 9.33 -6.49 27.93
N ALA A 158 8.65 -5.43 27.51
CA ALA A 158 8.61 -4.17 28.24
C ALA A 158 8.04 -4.35 29.65
N ARG A 159 6.89 -5.04 29.76
CA ARG A 159 6.27 -5.39 31.05
C ARG A 159 7.21 -6.19 31.94
N ALA A 160 7.88 -7.21 31.40
CA ALA A 160 8.82 -8.03 32.16
C ALA A 160 10.06 -7.26 32.67
N LEU A 161 10.44 -6.18 31.99
CA LEU A 161 11.56 -5.32 32.37
C LEU A 161 11.14 -4.09 33.19
N GLY A 162 9.84 -3.88 33.42
CA GLY A 162 9.34 -2.63 34.00
C GLY A 162 9.63 -1.39 33.14
N ALA A 163 9.82 -1.57 31.83
CA ALA A 163 10.11 -0.48 30.90
C ALA A 163 8.80 0.20 30.46
N ASN A 164 8.77 1.53 30.46
CA ASN A 164 7.67 2.33 29.92
C ASN A 164 7.97 2.90 28.53
N CYS A 165 9.18 2.69 28.01
CA CYS A 165 9.57 3.16 26.70
C CYS A 165 10.11 2.02 25.84
N VAL A 166 9.47 1.80 24.69
CA VAL A 166 9.85 0.79 23.70
C VAL A 166 10.12 1.46 22.37
N GLU A 167 11.33 1.29 21.84
CA GLU A 167 11.71 1.89 20.57
C GLU A 167 12.63 0.96 19.79
N VAL A 168 12.43 0.85 18.47
CA VAL A 168 13.36 0.12 17.62
C VAL A 168 14.68 0.90 17.48
N LYS A 169 15.80 0.18 17.53
CA LYS A 169 17.13 0.76 17.29
C LYS A 169 17.28 1.16 15.83
N LYS A 170 17.97 2.29 15.58
CA LYS A 170 18.22 2.78 14.22
C LYS A 170 18.96 1.72 13.39
N GLU A 171 19.97 1.08 13.98
CA GLU A 171 20.81 0.08 13.32
C GLU A 171 20.02 -1.17 12.91
N ALA A 172 18.98 -1.52 13.68
CA ALA A 172 18.10 -2.63 13.35
C ALA A 172 17.17 -2.28 12.18
N ASN A 173 16.59 -1.08 12.21
CA ASN A 173 15.80 -0.56 11.11
C ASN A 173 16.63 -0.44 9.82
N ASP A 174 17.82 0.17 9.87
CA ASP A 174 18.69 0.34 8.71
C ASP A 174 19.09 -1.00 8.10
N ARG A 175 19.43 -2.00 8.94
CA ARG A 175 19.76 -3.36 8.49
C ARG A 175 18.58 -4.02 7.79
N TYR A 176 17.37 -3.93 8.38
CA TYR A 176 16.15 -4.44 7.76
C TYR A 176 15.84 -3.72 6.45
N PHE A 177 15.98 -2.40 6.43
CA PHE A 177 15.67 -1.57 5.28
C PHE A 177 16.62 -1.89 4.11
N ALA A 178 17.92 -2.03 4.37
CA ALA A 178 18.89 -2.48 3.38
C ALA A 178 18.56 -3.89 2.84
N GLU A 179 18.08 -4.81 3.70
CA GLU A 179 17.65 -6.15 3.29
C GLU A 179 16.46 -6.09 2.32
N VAL A 180 15.42 -5.31 2.64
CA VAL A 180 14.24 -5.20 1.77
C VAL A 180 14.57 -4.49 0.46
N LEU A 181 15.39 -3.45 0.48
CA LEU A 181 15.82 -2.76 -0.73
C LEU A 181 16.60 -3.67 -1.68
N ARG A 182 17.48 -4.54 -1.15
CA ARG A 182 18.18 -5.54 -1.97
C ARG A 182 17.23 -6.57 -2.59
N ARG A 183 16.13 -6.91 -1.89
CA ARG A 183 15.17 -7.93 -2.33
C ARG A 183 14.03 -7.39 -3.17
N ARG A 184 13.79 -6.07 -3.18
CA ARG A 184 12.60 -5.46 -3.80
C ARG A 184 12.45 -5.78 -5.28
N HIS A 185 13.56 -5.93 -6.01
CA HIS A 185 13.55 -6.28 -7.44
C HIS A 185 12.94 -7.66 -7.74
N ARG A 186 12.70 -8.48 -6.71
CA ARG A 186 11.95 -9.75 -6.81
C ARG A 186 10.43 -9.56 -6.86
N GLN A 187 9.92 -8.37 -6.55
CA GLN A 187 8.49 -8.07 -6.61
C GLN A 187 8.04 -7.90 -8.07
N VAL A 188 6.79 -8.25 -8.38
CA VAL A 188 6.20 -8.11 -9.72
C VAL A 188 6.25 -6.67 -10.26
N PHE A 189 6.22 -5.67 -9.38
CA PHE A 189 6.21 -4.25 -9.73
C PHE A 189 7.51 -3.75 -10.38
N TRP A 190 8.61 -4.48 -10.24
CA TRP A 190 9.91 -4.11 -10.85
C TRP A 190 10.09 -4.65 -12.27
N GLN A 191 9.03 -5.21 -12.87
CA GLN A 191 9.03 -5.55 -14.28
C GLN A 191 8.92 -4.28 -15.14
N PRO A 192 9.62 -4.20 -16.28
CA PRO A 192 9.58 -3.03 -17.16
C PRO A 192 8.17 -2.61 -17.58
N SER A 193 7.24 -3.56 -17.72
CA SER A 193 5.85 -3.32 -18.09
C SER A 193 5.00 -2.62 -17.03
N CYS A 194 5.49 -2.53 -15.78
CA CYS A 194 4.73 -1.92 -14.68
C CYS A 194 4.94 -0.42 -14.54
N SER A 195 5.95 0.16 -15.19
CA SER A 195 6.20 1.61 -15.19
C SER A 195 5.01 2.42 -15.71
N ASN A 196 4.33 1.89 -16.74
CA ASN A 196 3.17 2.54 -17.37
C ASN A 196 1.84 2.19 -16.70
N ALA A 197 1.85 1.42 -15.61
CA ALA A 197 0.61 0.98 -14.99
C ALA A 197 -0.13 2.12 -14.27
N ASN A 198 0.56 3.17 -13.79
CA ASN A 198 -0.01 4.17 -12.90
C ASN A 198 -0.72 3.51 -11.71
N SER A 199 0.06 2.79 -10.91
CA SER A 199 -0.41 1.99 -9.78
C SER A 199 -0.25 2.77 -8.48
N TYR A 200 -1.27 2.75 -7.62
CA TYR A 200 -1.27 3.42 -6.31
C TYR A 200 -0.25 2.83 -5.32
N TYR A 201 0.45 1.76 -5.68
CA TYR A 201 1.52 1.16 -4.89
C TYR A 201 2.86 1.87 -5.03
N PHE A 202 3.07 2.69 -6.07
CA PHE A 202 4.29 3.46 -6.23
C PHE A 202 4.23 4.72 -5.38
N ASP A 203 5.28 4.96 -4.60
CA ASP A 203 5.47 6.20 -3.86
C ASP A 203 6.13 7.29 -4.72
N ARG A 204 6.26 8.50 -4.16
CA ARG A 204 6.90 9.65 -4.80
C ARG A 204 8.38 9.43 -5.16
N HIS A 205 9.04 8.42 -4.58
CA HIS A 205 10.42 8.05 -4.84
C HIS A 205 10.53 6.91 -5.88
N GLY A 206 9.41 6.51 -6.48
CA GLY A 206 9.34 5.40 -7.43
C GLY A 206 9.53 4.03 -6.78
N ASP A 207 9.42 3.93 -5.45
CA ASP A 207 9.48 2.66 -4.73
C ASP A 207 8.10 2.02 -4.60
N VAL A 208 8.09 0.72 -4.35
CA VAL A 208 6.89 -0.01 -3.93
C VAL A 208 7.19 -0.59 -2.55
N PRO A 209 6.77 0.06 -1.46
CA PRO A 209 7.10 -0.32 -0.08
C PRO A 209 6.28 -1.52 0.39
N LEU A 210 6.16 -2.54 -0.47
CA LEU A 210 5.65 -3.85 -0.14
C LEU A 210 6.82 -4.76 0.21
N ARG A 211 6.56 -5.64 1.18
CA ARG A 211 7.54 -6.53 1.77
C ARG A 211 7.93 -7.65 0.78
N PRO A 212 9.21 -7.76 0.36
CA PRO A 212 9.65 -8.75 -0.62
C PRO A 212 9.94 -10.14 0.01
N SER A 213 8.99 -10.65 0.79
CA SER A 213 9.09 -11.92 1.53
C SER A 213 7.80 -12.72 1.42
N THR A 214 7.88 -14.04 1.56
CA THR A 214 6.69 -14.89 1.61
C THR A 214 5.88 -14.66 2.90
N THR A 215 4.61 -15.06 2.90
CA THR A 215 3.78 -15.02 4.11
C THR A 215 4.35 -15.89 5.23
N LEU A 216 4.90 -17.05 4.88
CA LEU A 216 5.56 -17.95 5.84
C LEU A 216 6.78 -17.28 6.49
N GLU A 217 7.63 -16.63 5.70
CA GLU A 217 8.78 -15.88 6.22
C GLU A 217 8.32 -14.74 7.14
N THR A 218 7.29 -13.98 6.73
CA THR A 218 6.73 -12.86 7.50
C THR A 218 6.21 -13.34 8.86
N TYR A 219 5.48 -14.46 8.86
CA TYR A 219 4.94 -15.06 10.07
C TYR A 219 6.04 -15.59 10.99
N TRP A 220 7.05 -16.25 10.42
CA TRP A 220 8.23 -16.71 11.16
C TRP A 220 8.98 -15.53 11.80
N ARG A 221 9.28 -14.46 11.05
CA ARG A 221 9.97 -13.27 11.56
C ARG A 221 9.20 -12.57 12.68
N SER A 222 7.86 -12.52 12.60
CA SER A 222 7.04 -11.98 13.70
C SER A 222 7.23 -12.71 15.04
N ARG A 223 7.65 -13.99 14.98
CA ARG A 223 7.93 -14.84 16.15
C ARG A 223 9.39 -14.80 16.59
N THR A 224 10.31 -14.54 15.66
CA THR A 224 11.75 -14.78 15.86
C THR A 224 12.64 -13.54 15.76
N PHE A 225 12.12 -12.35 15.42
CA PHE A 225 12.94 -11.13 15.45
C PHE A 225 13.57 -10.95 16.83
N ARG A 226 14.78 -10.37 16.85
CA ARG A 226 15.58 -10.23 18.07
C ARG A 226 15.00 -9.11 18.91
N LEU A 227 14.60 -9.40 20.15
CA LEU A 227 14.17 -8.35 21.07
C LEU A 227 15.31 -7.36 21.39
N SER A 228 16.57 -7.76 21.21
CA SER A 228 17.74 -6.86 21.32
C SER A 228 17.78 -5.78 20.22
N ASP A 229 16.97 -5.89 19.17
CA ASP A 229 16.79 -4.84 18.16
C ASP A 229 15.93 -3.67 18.68
N TYR A 230 15.34 -3.83 19.87
CA TYR A 230 14.61 -2.78 20.58
C TYR A 230 15.41 -2.27 21.79
N ARG A 231 15.19 -1.02 22.14
CA ARG A 231 15.50 -0.44 23.44
C ARG A 231 14.27 -0.53 24.33
N PHE A 232 14.48 -0.99 25.55
CA PHE A 232 13.48 -1.05 26.61
C PHE A 232 14.04 -0.23 27.76
N GLU A 233 13.48 0.95 27.96
CA GLU A 233 14.00 1.93 28.90
C GLU A 233 12.88 2.37 29.85
N ASN A 234 13.29 2.85 31.01
CA ASN A 234 12.41 3.53 31.94
C ASN A 234 12.73 5.03 31.85
N ARG A 235 11.84 5.81 31.23
CA ARG A 235 12.02 7.25 30.98
C ARG A 235 10.96 8.07 31.70
N PRO A 236 11.21 9.37 31.96
CA PRO A 236 10.16 10.28 32.42
C PRO A 236 8.96 10.31 31.46
N GLU A 237 7.75 10.54 31.98
CA GLU A 237 6.51 10.55 31.20
C GLU A 237 6.50 11.59 30.07
N GLU A 238 7.22 12.70 30.22
CA GLU A 238 7.37 13.72 29.18
C GLU A 238 8.04 13.18 27.90
N VAL A 239 8.85 12.12 28.02
CA VAL A 239 9.59 11.52 26.89
C VAL A 239 8.89 10.26 26.37
N CYS A 240 8.29 9.48 27.27
CA CYS A 240 7.51 8.29 26.92
C CYS A 240 6.29 8.24 27.85
N PRO A 241 5.17 8.87 27.45
CA PRO A 241 3.94 8.84 28.24
C PRO A 241 3.42 7.40 28.33
N ARG A 242 2.76 7.09 29.46
CA ARG A 242 2.16 5.78 29.71
C ARG A 242 0.94 5.52 28.84
#